data_AF-A0A6I0E1G0-F1
#
_entry.id   AF-A0A6I0E1G0-F1
#
_cell.length_a   1.000
_cell.length_b   1.000
_cell.length_c   1.000
_cell.angle_alpha   90.00
_cell.angle_beta   90.00
_cell.angle_gamma   90.00
#
_symmetry.space_group_name_H-M   'P 1'
#
loop_
_entity.id
_entity.type
_entity.pdbx_description
1 polymer ?
#
loop_
_entity_poly.entity_id
_entity_poly.type
_entity_poly.pdbx_seq_one_letter_code
_entity_poly.pdbx_strand_id
1 'polypeptide(L)'
;LWTMSFVVSYITPMLENAGAKVFLPRERDIQRNEVIVDADGSTKGASYLEAGEAIQAGKEKGFGLKVPFLVEGENLFRMGETKLMQASGKASSQVIYIPEMPETGEYAVYVSYVRDEQNVTDAHYTVFHSGGKTEFLVNQTFGGGTWIYLGTFRFEKGLNKETGRVELSNFSEETGKLVSVDAVRFGGGMGNVVRGKLQDMEHLQKLRNEKGFAIDSAEWLPYASKRPRYQEGARYYLQYIGMPDSLVYVLNKEKIDYSNRGENAALYAKRESGKNDYKDDYQSRGEWVNYLLGTPNGPAANPNAKGLGIPVDMVMAFHTDAGTTPDSAIIGSLMIYDTTYGKPEFPDGQSRWASRDLCDLVQTQIVDDLQKLYEPEWTRRGMWNKQYAEAVRPKVPSMLSELLSHQNFADMYQANDPRFKFDVSRSFYKGILKFLAFQNNQEYVVQPLPVSHFRMNLDGNVVRLSWHSVNDPLEPTATPKSYRIYTRTENGGFDNGRAVSDTTDLVSGLKPGLIYSFKITAVNEGGESFPSEILACSLPTDDKKPVLIVNGFDRISGPEAFDT
;
A
#
# COMPACT_ATOMS: atom_id res chain seq x y z
N LEU A 1 -0.40 -13.76 6.85
CA LEU A 1 0.72 -13.48 5.94
C LEU A 1 1.79 -12.78 6.74
N TRP A 2 2.86 -13.49 7.08
CA TRP A 2 3.82 -13.01 8.05
C TRP A 2 4.72 -11.89 7.48
N THR A 3 5.21 -12.04 6.26
CA THR A 3 6.00 -11.01 5.55
C THR A 3 5.28 -9.67 5.38
N MET A 4 3.95 -9.69 5.15
CA MET A 4 3.15 -8.46 5.07
C MET A 4 3.12 -7.66 6.38
N SER A 5 3.40 -8.30 7.54
CA SER A 5 3.53 -7.58 8.81
C SER A 5 4.81 -6.74 8.92
N PHE A 6 5.76 -6.91 8.01
CA PHE A 6 6.91 -6.02 7.85
C PHE A 6 6.58 -4.94 6.81
N VAL A 7 6.11 -5.38 5.64
CA VAL A 7 5.89 -4.50 4.49
C VAL A 7 4.81 -3.46 4.77
N VAL A 8 3.58 -3.88 5.08
CA VAL A 8 2.45 -2.94 5.22
C VAL A 8 2.51 -2.15 6.52
N SER A 9 3.02 -2.76 7.61
CA SER A 9 3.02 -2.13 8.92
C SER A 9 4.21 -1.21 9.17
N TYR A 10 5.36 -1.46 8.53
CA TYR A 10 6.60 -0.73 8.81
C TYR A 10 7.27 -0.17 7.54
N ILE A 11 7.68 -1.02 6.60
CA ILE A 11 8.49 -0.57 5.45
C ILE A 11 7.73 0.43 4.58
N THR A 12 6.48 0.12 4.21
CA THR A 12 5.65 1.00 3.38
C THR A 12 5.42 2.36 4.04
N PRO A 13 4.93 2.45 5.30
CA PRO A 13 4.78 3.75 5.95
C PRO A 13 6.10 4.51 6.15
N MET A 14 7.23 3.83 6.41
CA MET A 14 8.54 4.50 6.52
C MET A 14 8.95 5.14 5.19
N LEU A 15 8.76 4.45 4.08
CA LEU A 15 9.04 4.99 2.74
C LEU A 15 8.10 6.16 2.40
N GLU A 16 6.80 6.02 2.70
CA GLU A 16 5.80 7.08 2.44
C GLU A 16 6.03 8.33 3.29
N ASN A 17 6.38 8.16 4.57
CA ASN A 17 6.73 9.27 5.46
C ASN A 17 8.01 10.00 5.04
N ALA A 18 8.90 9.32 4.32
CA ALA A 18 10.09 9.90 3.70
C ALA A 18 9.80 10.50 2.30
N GLY A 19 8.55 10.48 1.84
CA GLY A 19 8.10 11.10 0.59
C GLY A 19 7.99 10.17 -0.62
N ALA A 20 8.28 8.87 -0.47
CA ALA A 20 8.14 7.91 -1.57
C ALA A 20 6.67 7.60 -1.88
N LYS A 21 6.39 7.24 -3.14
CA LYS A 21 5.11 6.63 -3.54
C LYS A 21 5.30 5.13 -3.66
N VAL A 22 4.62 4.36 -2.80
CA VAL A 22 4.79 2.91 -2.73
C VAL A 22 3.60 2.21 -3.38
N PHE A 23 3.88 1.43 -4.43
CA PHE A 23 2.90 0.59 -5.09
C PHE A 23 3.10 -0.87 -4.64
N LEU A 24 2.00 -1.57 -4.35
CA LEU A 24 2.03 -2.98 -3.97
C LEU A 24 1.21 -3.82 -4.97
N PRO A 25 1.73 -4.98 -5.44
CA PRO A 25 1.00 -5.88 -6.34
C PRO A 25 -0.09 -6.68 -5.61
N ARG A 26 -0.44 -6.28 -4.38
CA ARG A 26 -1.43 -6.91 -3.50
C ARG A 26 -2.15 -5.80 -2.73
N GLU A 27 -3.39 -6.06 -2.32
CA GLU A 27 -4.14 -5.12 -1.49
C GLU A 27 -3.42 -4.87 -0.15
N ARG A 28 -3.35 -3.59 0.25
CA ARG A 28 -2.68 -3.15 1.48
C ARG A 28 -3.65 -3.03 2.64
N ASP A 29 -4.93 -2.75 2.35
CA ASP A 29 -5.92 -2.48 3.38
C ASP A 29 -6.50 -3.78 3.96
N ILE A 30 -6.40 -3.90 5.28
CA ILE A 30 -6.91 -5.05 6.04
C ILE A 30 -8.43 -4.96 6.28
N GLN A 31 -9.04 -3.80 6.01
CA GLN A 31 -10.48 -3.59 6.08
C GLN A 31 -11.18 -4.50 5.07
N ARG A 32 -12.12 -5.32 5.58
CA ARG A 32 -12.84 -6.33 4.79
C ARG A 32 -14.05 -5.76 4.07
N ASN A 33 -14.54 -4.62 4.52
CA ASN A 33 -15.60 -3.89 3.87
C ASN A 33 -15.05 -3.12 2.66
N GLU A 34 -15.89 -2.98 1.64
CA GLU A 34 -15.59 -2.20 0.44
C GLU A 34 -16.83 -1.40 0.05
N VAL A 35 -16.65 -0.10 -0.15
CA VAL A 35 -17.69 0.79 -0.68
C VAL A 35 -17.13 1.46 -1.93
N ILE A 36 -17.83 1.28 -3.05
CA ILE A 36 -17.55 1.96 -4.31
C ILE A 36 -18.58 3.07 -4.51
N VAL A 37 -18.11 4.25 -4.87
CA VAL A 37 -18.95 5.38 -5.27
C VAL A 37 -18.56 5.79 -6.67
N ASP A 38 -19.51 5.68 -7.58
CA ASP A 38 -19.34 5.84 -9.02
C ASP A 38 -20.68 6.26 -9.65
N ALA A 39 -20.62 7.09 -10.69
CA ALA A 39 -21.77 7.57 -11.45
C ALA A 39 -22.53 6.42 -12.14
N ASP A 40 -21.81 5.38 -12.56
CA ASP A 40 -22.38 4.28 -13.34
C ASP A 40 -22.85 3.09 -12.51
N GLY A 41 -22.62 3.12 -11.20
CA GLY A 41 -23.05 2.08 -10.28
C GLY A 41 -22.26 2.11 -8.98
N SER A 42 -22.94 2.44 -7.89
CA SER A 42 -22.34 2.49 -6.55
C SER A 42 -22.73 1.27 -5.71
N THR A 43 -21.92 0.96 -4.68
CA THR A 43 -22.34 0.07 -3.60
C THR A 43 -23.66 0.59 -3.03
N LYS A 44 -24.61 -0.32 -2.77
CA LYS A 44 -25.95 0.02 -2.27
C LYS A 44 -25.86 0.98 -1.09
N GLY A 45 -26.55 2.12 -1.21
CA GLY A 45 -26.65 3.13 -0.17
C GLY A 45 -25.69 4.32 -0.31
N ALA A 46 -24.59 4.14 -1.05
CA ALA A 46 -23.70 5.25 -1.38
C ALA A 46 -24.30 6.20 -2.43
N SER A 47 -23.79 7.43 -2.48
CA SER A 47 -24.33 8.51 -3.31
C SER A 47 -23.21 9.23 -4.07
N TYR A 48 -23.40 9.34 -5.39
CA TYR A 48 -22.62 10.19 -6.29
C TYR A 48 -23.42 11.46 -6.59
N LEU A 49 -22.80 12.63 -6.47
CA LEU A 49 -23.44 13.93 -6.72
C LEU A 49 -22.54 14.83 -7.57
N GLU A 50 -23.14 15.59 -8.47
CA GLU A 50 -22.49 16.65 -9.24
C GLU A 50 -23.04 18.01 -8.78
N ALA A 51 -22.18 19.00 -8.64
CA ALA A 51 -22.58 20.34 -8.25
C ALA A 51 -21.82 21.41 -9.06
N GLY A 52 -22.50 22.52 -9.37
CA GLY A 52 -21.94 23.63 -10.12
C GLY A 52 -22.19 23.53 -11.63
N GLU A 53 -21.21 23.93 -12.42
CA GLU A 53 -21.29 23.89 -13.89
C GLU A 53 -21.40 22.45 -14.42
N ALA A 54 -22.01 22.31 -15.60
CA ALA A 54 -22.30 21.01 -16.20
C ALA A 54 -21.04 20.19 -16.47
N ILE A 55 -21.04 18.94 -15.98
CA ILE A 55 -19.97 17.97 -16.18
C ILE A 55 -20.25 17.19 -17.47
N GLN A 56 -19.23 17.04 -18.31
CA GLN A 56 -19.37 16.43 -19.64
C GLN A 56 -19.06 14.94 -19.58
N ALA A 57 -19.68 14.17 -20.49
CA ALA A 57 -19.29 12.78 -20.68
C ALA A 57 -17.88 12.70 -21.27
N GLY A 58 -17.06 11.80 -20.73
CA GLY A 58 -15.77 11.42 -21.29
C GLY A 58 -15.93 10.48 -22.49
N LYS A 59 -14.84 10.32 -23.25
CA LYS A 59 -14.81 9.42 -24.43
C LYS A 59 -14.26 8.03 -24.11
N GLU A 60 -13.47 7.93 -23.07
CA GLU A 60 -12.79 6.71 -22.66
C GLU A 60 -13.63 5.92 -21.65
N LYS A 61 -13.39 4.62 -21.58
CA LYS A 61 -14.00 3.76 -20.56
C LYS A 61 -13.30 3.93 -19.21
N GLY A 62 -14.08 3.83 -18.14
CA GLY A 62 -13.65 3.93 -16.76
C GLY A 62 -14.00 2.68 -15.95
N PHE A 63 -13.84 2.82 -14.65
CA PHE A 63 -14.28 1.83 -13.68
C PHE A 63 -15.81 1.67 -13.74
N GLY A 64 -16.29 0.43 -13.65
CA GLY A 64 -17.71 0.17 -13.50
C GLY A 64 -17.98 -1.07 -12.65
N LEU A 65 -18.66 -0.90 -11.51
CA LEU A 65 -19.12 -2.00 -10.67
C LEU A 65 -20.36 -2.67 -11.30
N LYS A 66 -20.15 -3.46 -12.35
CA LYS A 66 -21.24 -4.08 -13.14
C LYS A 66 -21.51 -5.54 -12.80
N VAL A 67 -20.56 -6.21 -12.14
CA VAL A 67 -20.63 -7.65 -11.85
C VAL A 67 -20.25 -7.94 -10.39
N PRO A 68 -20.91 -8.92 -9.72
CA PRO A 68 -20.59 -9.29 -8.33
C PRO A 68 -19.24 -10.01 -8.18
N PHE A 69 -18.79 -10.68 -9.24
CA PHE A 69 -17.51 -11.39 -9.29
C PHE A 69 -16.93 -11.36 -10.71
N LEU A 70 -15.62 -11.51 -10.82
CA LEU A 70 -14.86 -11.49 -12.07
C LEU A 70 -14.47 -12.90 -12.52
N VAL A 71 -14.67 -13.20 -13.80
CA VAL A 71 -14.05 -14.36 -14.47
C VAL A 71 -12.78 -13.93 -15.21
N GLU A 72 -11.92 -14.88 -15.58
CA GLU A 72 -10.65 -14.58 -16.28
C GLU A 72 -10.89 -13.73 -17.55
N GLY A 73 -10.02 -12.73 -17.78
CA GLY A 73 -10.10 -11.82 -18.93
C GLY A 73 -10.97 -10.58 -18.72
N GLU A 74 -11.76 -10.53 -17.65
CA GLU A 74 -12.56 -9.34 -17.33
C GLU A 74 -11.77 -8.27 -16.61
N ASN A 75 -12.07 -7.01 -16.94
CA ASN A 75 -11.44 -5.81 -16.39
C ASN A 75 -12.52 -4.77 -16.05
N LEU A 76 -12.64 -4.41 -14.76
CA LEU A 76 -13.63 -3.44 -14.27
C LEU A 76 -13.43 -2.03 -14.85
N PHE A 77 -12.20 -1.66 -15.19
CA PHE A 77 -11.84 -0.34 -15.76
C PHE A 77 -12.14 -0.25 -17.27
N ARG A 78 -12.88 -1.21 -17.80
CA ARG A 78 -13.43 -1.22 -19.16
C ARG A 78 -14.96 -1.38 -19.17
N MET A 79 -15.60 -1.33 -18.00
CA MET A 79 -17.03 -1.61 -17.83
C MET A 79 -17.87 -0.37 -17.50
N GLY A 80 -17.24 0.75 -17.14
CA GLY A 80 -17.89 2.03 -16.89
C GLY A 80 -17.61 3.07 -17.97
N GLU A 81 -18.31 4.19 -17.86
CA GLU A 81 -18.08 5.43 -18.57
C GLU A 81 -17.25 6.38 -17.71
N THR A 82 -16.85 7.51 -18.28
CA THR A 82 -16.07 8.52 -17.58
C THR A 82 -16.71 9.88 -17.75
N LYS A 83 -16.27 10.84 -16.95
CA LYS A 83 -16.70 12.23 -17.03
C LYS A 83 -15.52 13.20 -17.01
N LEU A 84 -15.77 14.44 -17.44
CA LEU A 84 -14.77 15.48 -17.59
C LEU A 84 -15.32 16.83 -17.09
N MET A 85 -14.48 17.55 -16.35
CA MET A 85 -14.69 18.96 -16.04
C MET A 85 -13.62 19.81 -16.73
N GLN A 86 -13.98 21.03 -17.13
CA GLN A 86 -13.01 22.01 -17.60
C GLN A 86 -12.27 22.62 -16.40
N ALA A 87 -10.93 22.58 -16.44
CA ALA A 87 -10.09 23.13 -15.39
C ALA A 87 -10.18 24.66 -15.35
N SER A 88 -10.31 25.20 -14.14
CA SER A 88 -10.53 26.63 -13.90
C SER A 88 -9.68 27.12 -12.73
N GLY A 89 -9.19 28.37 -12.80
CA GLY A 89 -8.49 29.03 -11.69
C GLY A 89 -9.40 29.41 -10.52
N LYS A 90 -10.69 29.06 -10.58
CA LYS A 90 -11.67 29.17 -9.49
C LYS A 90 -12.60 27.96 -9.53
N ALA A 91 -12.82 27.32 -8.39
CA ALA A 91 -13.76 26.21 -8.27
C ALA A 91 -15.18 26.66 -8.70
N SER A 92 -15.70 26.07 -9.78
CA SER A 92 -17.03 26.33 -10.33
C SER A 92 -17.84 25.04 -10.56
N SER A 93 -17.19 23.88 -10.55
CA SER A 93 -17.79 22.56 -10.69
C SER A 93 -17.09 21.55 -9.79
N GLN A 94 -17.84 20.60 -9.25
CA GLN A 94 -17.29 19.54 -8.40
C GLN A 94 -18.12 18.27 -8.43
N VAL A 95 -17.46 17.16 -8.10
CA VAL A 95 -18.07 15.85 -7.89
C VAL A 95 -17.87 15.42 -6.45
N ILE A 96 -18.93 14.88 -5.85
CA ILE A 96 -18.98 14.49 -4.44
C ILE A 96 -19.34 13.01 -4.34
N TYR A 97 -18.44 12.24 -3.72
CA TYR A 97 -18.55 10.81 -3.51
C TYR A 97 -18.84 10.52 -2.03
N ILE A 98 -20.06 10.09 -1.71
CA ILE A 98 -20.51 9.89 -0.32
C ILE A 98 -20.76 8.38 -0.07
N PRO A 99 -19.84 7.67 0.61
CA PRO A 99 -20.05 6.27 0.98
C PRO A 99 -21.07 6.12 2.12
N GLU A 100 -21.86 5.05 2.08
CA GLU A 100 -22.53 4.52 3.28
C GLU A 100 -21.62 3.46 3.91
N MET A 101 -20.96 3.80 5.02
CA MET A 101 -20.01 2.89 5.65
C MET A 101 -20.72 1.77 6.43
N PRO A 102 -20.41 0.48 6.20
CA PRO A 102 -21.03 -0.61 6.94
C PRO A 102 -20.73 -0.59 8.45
N GLU A 103 -19.54 -0.12 8.81
CA GLU A 103 -19.06 -0.01 10.19
C GLU A 103 -18.08 1.16 10.36
N THR A 104 -17.99 1.70 11.58
CA THR A 104 -16.96 2.69 11.94
C THR A 104 -15.59 2.02 11.93
N GLY A 105 -14.61 2.61 11.25
CA GLY A 105 -13.28 2.03 11.15
C GLY A 105 -12.34 2.83 10.25
N GLU A 106 -11.13 2.31 10.11
CA GLU A 106 -10.16 2.81 9.13
C GLU A 106 -10.45 2.19 7.76
N TYR A 107 -10.43 3.01 6.71
CA TYR A 107 -10.60 2.60 5.32
C TYR A 107 -9.55 3.29 4.47
N ALA A 108 -8.83 2.51 3.67
CA ALA A 108 -8.03 3.06 2.59
C ALA A 108 -8.93 3.70 1.54
N VAL A 109 -8.57 4.89 1.08
CA VAL A 109 -9.29 5.64 0.04
C VAL A 109 -8.47 5.61 -1.23
N TYR A 110 -9.12 5.15 -2.31
CA TYR A 110 -8.55 5.11 -3.64
C TYR A 110 -9.42 5.88 -4.62
N VAL A 111 -8.80 6.51 -5.60
CA VAL A 111 -9.47 7.20 -6.70
C VAL A 111 -9.12 6.53 -8.03
N SER A 112 -10.03 6.61 -8.99
CA SER A 112 -9.73 6.29 -10.38
C SER A 112 -10.03 7.47 -11.29
N TYR A 113 -9.42 7.44 -12.46
CA TYR A 113 -9.55 8.43 -13.52
C TYR A 113 -8.97 7.85 -14.83
N VAL A 114 -9.23 8.53 -15.94
CA VAL A 114 -8.58 8.24 -17.22
C VAL A 114 -7.34 9.09 -17.34
N ARG A 115 -6.24 8.49 -17.80
CA ARG A 115 -5.02 9.26 -18.10
C ARG A 115 -5.04 9.84 -19.51
N ASP A 116 -4.75 11.13 -19.61
CA ASP A 116 -4.60 11.84 -20.88
C ASP A 116 -3.62 13.01 -20.71
N GLU A 117 -2.84 13.34 -21.74
CA GLU A 117 -1.90 14.46 -21.72
C GLU A 117 -2.61 15.83 -21.60
N GLN A 118 -3.89 15.89 -21.96
CA GLN A 118 -4.74 17.07 -21.80
C GLN A 118 -5.29 17.22 -20.38
N ASN A 119 -5.08 16.24 -19.50
CA ASN A 119 -5.51 16.33 -18.12
C ASN A 119 -4.56 17.19 -17.28
N VAL A 120 -5.09 17.71 -16.18
CA VAL A 120 -4.31 18.45 -15.18
C VAL A 120 -3.34 17.54 -14.43
N THR A 121 -2.24 18.13 -14.00
CA THR A 121 -1.22 17.51 -13.14
C THR A 121 -1.48 17.71 -11.65
N ASP A 122 -2.46 18.55 -11.31
CA ASP A 122 -2.79 19.02 -9.96
C ASP A 122 -4.28 18.84 -9.65
N ALA A 123 -4.93 17.75 -10.05
CA ALA A 123 -6.35 17.53 -9.74
C ALA A 123 -6.58 17.52 -8.22
N HIS A 124 -7.46 18.42 -7.76
CA HIS A 124 -7.71 18.64 -6.33
C HIS A 124 -8.77 17.66 -5.77
N TYR A 125 -8.32 16.71 -4.95
CA TYR A 125 -9.19 15.84 -4.17
C TYR A 125 -9.19 16.25 -2.70
N THR A 126 -10.36 16.27 -2.07
CA THR A 126 -10.51 16.47 -0.61
C THR A 126 -11.22 15.29 0.02
N VAL A 127 -10.57 14.60 0.96
CA VAL A 127 -11.16 13.53 1.76
C VAL A 127 -11.69 14.13 3.06
N PHE A 128 -12.99 14.09 3.27
CA PHE A 128 -13.65 14.44 4.54
C PHE A 128 -13.83 13.15 5.35
N HIS A 129 -13.26 13.14 6.55
CA HIS A 129 -13.24 11.98 7.44
C HIS A 129 -13.55 12.43 8.89
N SER A 130 -13.69 11.50 9.82
CA SER A 130 -14.11 11.85 11.19
C SER A 130 -13.04 12.61 12.02
N GLY A 131 -11.86 12.84 11.44
CA GLY A 131 -10.79 13.68 12.01
C GLY A 131 -10.67 15.07 11.37
N GLY A 132 -11.45 15.37 10.32
CA GLY A 132 -11.38 16.64 9.59
C GLY A 132 -11.43 16.45 8.07
N LYS A 133 -10.59 17.21 7.36
CA LYS A 133 -10.41 17.08 5.91
C LYS A 133 -8.93 17.00 5.55
N THR A 134 -8.58 16.19 4.56
CA THR A 134 -7.23 16.08 4.01
C THR A 134 -7.28 16.30 2.50
N GLU A 135 -6.37 17.13 1.99
CA GLU A 135 -6.35 17.58 0.59
C GLU A 135 -5.18 16.93 -0.16
N PHE A 136 -5.43 16.57 -1.42
CA PHE A 136 -4.49 15.88 -2.30
C PHE A 136 -4.45 16.54 -3.67
N LEU A 137 -3.25 16.62 -4.24
CA LEU A 137 -3.03 16.91 -5.65
C LEU A 137 -2.69 15.62 -6.37
N VAL A 138 -3.44 15.29 -7.42
CA VAL A 138 -3.27 14.07 -8.21
C VAL A 138 -2.94 14.42 -9.65
N ASN A 139 -1.82 13.90 -10.16
CA ASN A 139 -1.44 14.05 -11.55
C ASN A 139 -2.23 13.08 -12.44
N GLN A 140 -3.16 13.60 -13.23
CA GLN A 140 -4.04 12.79 -14.07
C GLN A 140 -3.50 12.54 -15.50
N THR A 141 -2.24 12.89 -15.76
CA THR A 141 -1.60 12.61 -17.06
C THR A 141 -1.05 11.18 -17.16
N PHE A 142 -0.88 10.49 -16.03
CA PHE A 142 -0.45 9.09 -15.95
C PHE A 142 -1.22 8.34 -14.84
N GLY A 143 -1.06 7.02 -14.74
CA GLY A 143 -1.64 6.22 -13.64
C GLY A 143 -3.15 5.96 -13.71
N GLY A 144 -3.84 6.42 -14.76
CA GLY A 144 -5.27 6.16 -14.97
C GLY A 144 -5.60 4.73 -15.40
N GLY A 145 -6.85 4.30 -15.18
CA GLY A 145 -7.32 2.94 -15.46
C GLY A 145 -6.94 1.90 -14.39
N THR A 146 -6.68 2.36 -13.16
CA THR A 146 -6.49 1.54 -11.96
C THR A 146 -6.88 2.34 -10.70
N TRP A 147 -6.64 1.79 -9.50
CA TRP A 147 -6.85 2.45 -8.23
C TRP A 147 -5.59 3.18 -7.73
N ILE A 148 -5.68 4.49 -7.51
CA ILE A 148 -4.62 5.33 -6.92
C ILE A 148 -4.92 5.61 -5.46
N TYR A 149 -4.03 5.19 -4.56
CA TYR A 149 -4.17 5.34 -3.11
C TYR A 149 -3.92 6.80 -2.68
N LEU A 150 -4.85 7.38 -1.92
CA LEU A 150 -4.70 8.70 -1.30
C LEU A 150 -4.23 8.61 0.15
N GLY A 151 -4.76 7.66 0.91
CA GLY A 151 -4.51 7.57 2.34
C GLY A 151 -5.47 6.59 3.02
N THR A 152 -5.28 6.37 4.31
CA THR A 152 -6.17 5.59 5.15
C THR A 152 -6.77 6.52 6.20
N PHE A 153 -8.09 6.53 6.30
CA PHE A 153 -8.81 7.46 7.15
C PHE A 153 -9.92 6.77 7.92
N ARG A 154 -10.24 7.35 9.07
CA ARG A 154 -11.36 6.90 9.89
C ARG A 154 -12.67 7.48 9.42
N PHE A 155 -13.65 6.61 9.21
CA PHE A 155 -15.02 6.99 8.89
C PHE A 155 -15.98 6.44 9.93
N GLU A 156 -17.06 7.17 10.17
CA GLU A 156 -18.17 6.70 11.00
C GLU A 156 -19.15 5.86 10.18
N LYS A 157 -19.76 4.86 10.82
CA LYS A 157 -20.82 4.03 10.23
C LYS A 157 -21.95 4.90 9.64
N GLY A 158 -22.52 4.43 8.54
CA GLY A 158 -23.65 5.04 7.87
C GLY A 158 -23.25 6.08 6.83
N LEU A 159 -24.25 6.80 6.33
CA LEU A 159 -24.09 7.85 5.32
C LEU A 159 -23.84 9.20 6.00
N ASN A 160 -22.61 9.73 5.89
CA ASN A 160 -22.21 10.97 6.57
C ASN A 160 -21.80 12.06 5.55
N LYS A 161 -22.75 12.92 5.16
CA LYS A 161 -22.51 13.95 4.13
C LYS A 161 -21.45 14.96 4.53
N GLU A 162 -21.31 15.29 5.82
CA GLU A 162 -20.40 16.35 6.28
C GLU A 162 -18.97 15.85 6.56
N THR A 163 -18.83 14.62 7.06
CA THR A 163 -17.57 14.09 7.61
C THR A 163 -17.20 12.71 7.08
N GLY A 164 -17.81 12.30 5.96
CA GLY A 164 -17.55 11.01 5.32
C GLY A 164 -17.82 11.09 3.82
N ARG A 165 -16.93 11.76 3.08
CA ARG A 165 -17.02 11.91 1.62
C ARG A 165 -15.67 12.22 0.99
N VAL A 166 -15.58 12.07 -0.33
CA VAL A 166 -14.49 12.60 -1.15
C VAL A 166 -15.07 13.62 -2.12
N GLU A 167 -14.38 14.75 -2.29
CA GLU A 167 -14.72 15.78 -3.28
C GLU A 167 -13.61 15.90 -4.31
N LEU A 168 -13.97 16.05 -5.58
CA LEU A 168 -13.08 16.40 -6.68
C LEU A 168 -13.55 17.72 -7.28
N SER A 169 -12.69 18.74 -7.26
CA SER A 169 -12.98 20.07 -7.82
C SER A 169 -12.41 20.22 -9.23
N ASN A 170 -13.01 21.08 -10.05
CA ASN A 170 -12.41 21.55 -11.29
C ASN A 170 -11.35 22.66 -11.10
N PHE A 171 -11.05 23.06 -9.86
CA PHE A 171 -9.98 24.01 -9.59
C PHE A 171 -8.61 23.42 -9.97
N SER A 172 -7.80 24.21 -10.67
CA SER A 172 -6.42 23.89 -11.05
C SER A 172 -5.69 25.15 -11.49
N GLU A 173 -4.36 25.18 -11.32
CA GLU A 173 -3.50 26.22 -11.88
C GLU A 173 -3.36 26.09 -13.42
N GLU A 174 -3.62 24.91 -13.98
CA GLU A 174 -3.53 24.60 -15.40
C GLU A 174 -4.85 24.84 -16.15
N THR A 175 -5.33 26.09 -16.14
CA THR A 175 -6.61 26.47 -16.76
C THR A 175 -6.71 26.08 -18.24
N GLY A 176 -7.87 25.57 -18.68
CA GLY A 176 -8.11 25.13 -20.05
C GLY A 176 -7.70 23.68 -20.34
N LYS A 177 -7.07 22.99 -19.38
CA LYS A 177 -6.96 21.53 -19.36
C LYS A 177 -8.23 20.86 -18.82
N LEU A 178 -8.21 19.54 -18.74
CA LEU A 178 -9.33 18.73 -18.27
C LEU A 178 -9.06 18.12 -16.89
N VAL A 179 -10.10 18.02 -16.07
CA VAL A 179 -10.12 17.16 -14.88
C VAL A 179 -10.95 15.92 -15.20
N SER A 180 -10.31 14.75 -15.11
CA SER A 180 -10.95 13.46 -15.32
C SER A 180 -11.66 12.96 -14.06
N VAL A 181 -12.88 12.49 -14.25
CA VAL A 181 -13.80 12.02 -13.20
C VAL A 181 -14.20 10.58 -13.51
N ASP A 182 -14.13 9.72 -12.50
CA ASP A 182 -14.54 8.31 -12.57
C ASP A 182 -15.10 7.88 -11.19
N ALA A 183 -14.37 7.04 -10.44
CA ALA A 183 -14.87 6.39 -9.22
C ALA A 183 -13.96 6.58 -8.00
N VAL A 184 -14.54 6.38 -6.81
CA VAL A 184 -13.82 6.31 -5.53
C VAL A 184 -14.12 5.00 -4.82
N ARG A 185 -13.07 4.37 -4.27
CA ARG A 185 -13.15 3.14 -3.47
C ARG A 185 -12.70 3.38 -2.04
N PHE A 186 -13.48 2.88 -1.09
CA PHE A 186 -13.18 2.90 0.34
C PHE A 186 -13.05 1.46 0.84
N GLY A 187 -11.92 1.12 1.45
CA GLY A 187 -11.68 -0.21 2.02
C GLY A 187 -11.00 -1.20 1.08
N GLY A 188 -10.44 -2.27 1.66
CA GLY A 188 -9.73 -3.33 0.95
C GLY A 188 -10.63 -4.45 0.41
N GLY A 189 -11.80 -4.67 1.01
CA GLY A 189 -12.81 -5.60 0.51
C GLY A 189 -12.45 -7.09 0.62
N MET A 190 -13.33 -7.91 0.03
CA MET A 190 -13.18 -9.36 -0.07
C MET A 190 -12.80 -9.78 -1.50
N GLY A 191 -12.11 -10.90 -1.61
CA GLY A 191 -11.79 -11.52 -2.90
C GLY A 191 -13.04 -11.92 -3.68
N ASN A 192 -13.15 -11.43 -4.92
CA ASN A 192 -14.31 -11.66 -5.80
C ASN A 192 -13.91 -12.13 -7.21
N VAL A 193 -12.70 -12.64 -7.38
CA VAL A 193 -12.26 -13.27 -8.63
C VAL A 193 -12.51 -14.78 -8.53
N VAL A 194 -13.33 -15.32 -9.43
CA VAL A 194 -13.64 -16.76 -9.45
C VAL A 194 -12.71 -17.54 -10.37
N ARG A 195 -12.39 -18.77 -9.97
CA ARG A 195 -11.58 -19.72 -10.74
C ARG A 195 -12.13 -21.14 -10.57
N GLY A 196 -12.11 -21.92 -11.64
CA GLY A 196 -12.57 -23.31 -11.63
C GLY A 196 -12.39 -24.00 -12.98
N LYS A 197 -13.14 -25.09 -13.23
CA LYS A 197 -13.15 -25.75 -14.54
C LYS A 197 -13.93 -24.90 -15.55
N LEU A 198 -13.64 -25.09 -16.83
CA LEU A 198 -14.26 -24.28 -17.89
C LEU A 198 -15.80 -24.32 -17.84
N GLN A 199 -16.37 -25.52 -17.71
CA GLN A 199 -17.82 -25.72 -17.62
C GLN A 199 -18.44 -25.00 -16.42
N ASP A 200 -17.76 -25.00 -15.27
CA ASP A 200 -18.20 -24.28 -14.07
C ASP A 200 -18.21 -22.77 -14.32
N MET A 201 -17.14 -22.24 -14.94
CA MET A 201 -17.03 -20.81 -15.23
C MET A 201 -18.06 -20.34 -16.28
N GLU A 202 -18.31 -21.14 -17.33
CA GLU A 202 -19.34 -20.86 -18.33
C GLU A 202 -20.75 -20.86 -17.70
N HIS A 203 -21.02 -21.83 -16.82
CA HIS A 203 -22.28 -21.90 -16.08
C HIS A 203 -22.46 -20.68 -15.17
N LEU A 204 -21.44 -20.36 -14.35
CA LEU A 204 -21.48 -19.19 -13.46
C LEU A 204 -21.64 -17.89 -14.24
N GLN A 205 -20.94 -17.74 -15.37
CA GLN A 205 -21.05 -16.54 -16.19
C GLN A 205 -22.46 -16.38 -16.76
N LYS A 206 -23.07 -17.47 -17.26
CA LYS A 206 -24.46 -17.45 -17.72
C LYS A 206 -25.41 -17.04 -16.58
N LEU A 207 -25.28 -17.68 -15.41
CA LEU A 207 -26.11 -17.39 -14.25
C LEU A 207 -25.95 -15.94 -13.76
N ARG A 208 -24.73 -15.43 -13.77
CA ARG A 208 -24.41 -14.03 -13.43
C ARG A 208 -24.99 -13.06 -14.45
N ASN A 209 -24.95 -13.37 -15.74
CA ASN A 209 -25.53 -12.51 -16.78
C ASN A 209 -27.07 -12.44 -16.65
N GLU A 210 -27.72 -13.52 -16.20
CA GLU A 210 -29.16 -13.55 -15.96
C GLU A 210 -29.56 -12.82 -14.67
N LYS A 211 -28.79 -12.95 -13.58
CA LYS A 211 -29.17 -12.47 -12.25
C LYS A 211 -28.47 -11.18 -11.80
N GLY A 212 -27.36 -10.80 -12.42
CA GLY A 212 -26.50 -9.69 -11.97
C GLY A 212 -26.12 -9.81 -10.49
N PHE A 213 -26.20 -8.70 -9.76
CA PHE A 213 -25.97 -8.64 -8.31
C PHE A 213 -27.02 -9.38 -7.46
N ALA A 214 -28.14 -9.83 -8.06
CA ALA A 214 -29.14 -10.64 -7.35
C ALA A 214 -28.80 -12.15 -7.34
N ILE A 215 -27.67 -12.57 -7.92
CA ILE A 215 -27.19 -13.96 -7.80
C ILE A 215 -26.94 -14.30 -6.33
N ASP A 216 -27.36 -15.50 -5.91
CA ASP A 216 -27.03 -16.01 -4.59
C ASP A 216 -25.51 -16.21 -4.49
N SER A 217 -24.91 -15.62 -3.46
CA SER A 217 -23.49 -15.76 -3.17
C SER A 217 -23.03 -17.20 -3.00
N ALA A 218 -23.93 -18.10 -2.56
CA ALA A 218 -23.64 -19.53 -2.40
C ALA A 218 -23.24 -20.21 -3.73
N GLU A 219 -23.67 -19.68 -4.88
CA GLU A 219 -23.36 -20.23 -6.20
C GLU A 219 -21.91 -19.99 -6.61
N TRP A 220 -21.35 -18.81 -6.31
CA TRP A 220 -20.05 -18.38 -6.82
C TRP A 220 -18.94 -18.34 -5.77
N LEU A 221 -19.27 -18.15 -4.48
CA LEU A 221 -18.28 -18.14 -3.40
C LEU A 221 -17.41 -19.41 -3.32
N PRO A 222 -17.89 -20.63 -3.64
CA PRO A 222 -17.03 -21.82 -3.70
C PRO A 222 -15.86 -21.72 -4.70
N TYR A 223 -15.96 -20.83 -5.68
CA TYR A 223 -14.97 -20.61 -6.72
C TYR A 223 -14.08 -19.37 -6.48
N ALA A 224 -14.39 -18.57 -5.46
CA ALA A 224 -13.56 -17.45 -5.02
C ALA A 224 -12.64 -17.89 -3.86
N SER A 225 -11.65 -17.04 -3.51
CA SER A 225 -10.70 -17.33 -2.42
C SER A 225 -11.37 -17.41 -1.04
N LYS A 226 -12.53 -16.76 -0.86
CA LYS A 226 -13.21 -16.54 0.43
C LYS A 226 -12.33 -15.81 1.46
N ARG A 227 -11.29 -15.12 1.01
CA ARG A 227 -10.37 -14.36 1.86
C ARG A 227 -10.56 -12.85 1.64
N PRO A 228 -10.24 -12.02 2.64
CA PRO A 228 -10.03 -10.59 2.42
C PRO A 228 -9.00 -10.37 1.32
N ARG A 229 -9.15 -9.33 0.51
CA ARG A 229 -8.31 -9.12 -0.67
C ARG A 229 -6.83 -8.96 -0.33
N TYR A 230 -6.50 -8.38 0.83
CA TYR A 230 -5.12 -8.28 1.33
C TYR A 230 -4.44 -9.63 1.57
N GLN A 231 -5.23 -10.71 1.67
CA GLN A 231 -4.72 -12.08 1.81
C GLN A 231 -4.58 -12.81 0.48
N GLU A 232 -5.12 -12.29 -0.61
CA GLU A 232 -5.08 -12.95 -1.92
C GLU A 232 -3.70 -12.89 -2.57
N GLY A 233 -3.44 -13.82 -3.47
CA GLY A 233 -2.28 -13.75 -4.37
C GLY A 233 -2.34 -12.48 -5.24
N ALA A 234 -1.16 -12.00 -5.65
CA ALA A 234 -1.03 -10.88 -6.57
C ALA A 234 -1.88 -11.05 -7.82
N ARG A 235 -1.93 -12.26 -8.41
CA ARG A 235 -2.71 -12.52 -9.63
C ARG A 235 -4.19 -12.11 -9.52
N TYR A 236 -4.83 -12.42 -8.41
CA TYR A 236 -6.24 -12.09 -8.18
C TYR A 236 -6.41 -10.58 -8.00
N TYR A 237 -5.54 -9.98 -7.20
CA TYR A 237 -5.56 -8.54 -6.97
C TYR A 237 -5.30 -7.73 -8.26
N LEU A 238 -4.31 -8.14 -9.06
CA LEU A 238 -3.94 -7.50 -10.32
C LEU A 238 -5.10 -7.54 -11.33
N GLN A 239 -5.87 -8.62 -11.38
CA GLN A 239 -7.11 -8.64 -12.15
C GLN A 239 -8.13 -7.62 -11.61
N TYR A 240 -8.35 -7.62 -10.29
CA TYR A 240 -9.30 -6.73 -9.66
C TYR A 240 -8.98 -5.24 -9.90
N ILE A 241 -7.71 -4.85 -9.87
CA ILE A 241 -7.26 -3.47 -10.13
C ILE A 241 -7.10 -3.14 -11.62
N GLY A 242 -7.56 -4.01 -12.52
CA GLY A 242 -7.67 -3.70 -13.95
C GLY A 242 -6.41 -3.92 -14.78
N MET A 243 -5.45 -4.72 -14.32
CA MET A 243 -4.31 -5.07 -15.16
C MET A 243 -4.75 -5.94 -16.35
N PRO A 244 -4.11 -5.82 -17.53
CA PRO A 244 -4.41 -6.68 -18.68
C PRO A 244 -3.95 -8.12 -18.44
N ASP A 245 -4.80 -9.07 -18.81
CA ASP A 245 -4.65 -10.50 -18.52
C ASP A 245 -3.36 -11.12 -19.06
N SER A 246 -3.28 -11.30 -20.38
CA SER A 246 -2.20 -11.95 -21.13
C SER A 246 -0.89 -11.17 -21.11
N LEU A 247 -0.94 -9.90 -20.68
CA LEU A 247 0.26 -9.08 -20.52
C LEU A 247 0.84 -9.16 -19.10
N VAL A 248 0.00 -9.32 -18.06
CA VAL A 248 0.43 -9.17 -16.66
C VAL A 248 0.24 -10.44 -15.84
N TYR A 249 -0.91 -11.11 -15.89
CA TYR A 249 -1.26 -12.12 -14.87
C TYR A 249 -1.73 -13.49 -15.40
N VAL A 250 -1.80 -13.69 -16.72
CA VAL A 250 -2.05 -14.98 -17.37
C VAL A 250 -0.86 -15.28 -18.30
N LEU A 251 0.28 -15.63 -17.71
CA LEU A 251 1.57 -15.69 -18.41
C LEU A 251 1.90 -17.10 -18.90
N ASN A 252 1.42 -18.14 -18.20
CA ASN A 252 1.80 -19.53 -18.42
C ASN A 252 0.69 -20.37 -19.11
N LYS A 253 -0.31 -19.72 -19.71
CA LYS A 253 -1.44 -20.41 -20.36
C LYS A 253 -1.16 -20.60 -21.86
N GLU A 254 -0.54 -21.71 -22.24
CA GLU A 254 -0.46 -22.15 -23.65
C GLU A 254 -1.62 -23.11 -24.02
N LYS A 255 -2.16 -22.98 -25.24
CA LYS A 255 -2.91 -24.06 -25.91
C LYS A 255 -1.88 -25.09 -26.40
N ILE A 256 -1.65 -26.15 -25.63
CA ILE A 256 -0.77 -27.23 -26.06
C ILE A 256 -1.58 -28.23 -26.88
N ASP A 257 -1.26 -28.37 -28.17
CA ASP A 257 -1.69 -29.51 -28.97
C ASP A 257 -0.74 -30.68 -28.74
N TYR A 258 -1.26 -31.74 -28.11
CA TYR A 258 -0.51 -32.98 -27.84
C TYR A 258 -0.68 -34.03 -28.94
N SER A 259 -1.32 -33.70 -30.08
CA SER A 259 -1.59 -34.62 -31.20
C SER A 259 -0.33 -35.32 -31.74
N ASN A 260 0.84 -34.70 -31.58
CA ASN A 260 2.11 -35.18 -32.13
C ASN A 260 2.84 -36.23 -31.28
N ARG A 261 2.30 -36.65 -30.11
CA ARG A 261 3.05 -37.48 -29.13
C ARG A 261 2.44 -38.85 -28.80
N GLY A 262 1.50 -39.33 -29.61
CA GLY A 262 0.98 -40.70 -29.54
C GLY A 262 0.32 -41.05 -28.20
N GLU A 263 0.27 -42.34 -27.85
CA GLU A 263 -0.49 -42.90 -26.71
C GLU A 263 -0.09 -42.32 -25.32
N ASN A 264 1.07 -41.66 -25.22
CA ASN A 264 1.53 -40.99 -23.99
C ASN A 264 1.03 -39.55 -23.83
N ALA A 265 0.32 -38.99 -24.81
CA ALA A 265 -0.22 -37.63 -24.78
C ALA A 265 -1.08 -37.37 -23.51
N ALA A 266 -1.88 -38.35 -23.09
CA ALA A 266 -2.76 -38.24 -21.94
C ALA A 266 -2.02 -38.21 -20.58
N LEU A 267 -0.82 -38.78 -20.50
CA LEU A 267 -0.03 -38.86 -19.26
C LEU A 267 0.71 -37.54 -18.97
N TYR A 268 1.12 -36.82 -20.03
CA TYR A 268 1.76 -35.51 -19.94
C TYR A 268 0.77 -34.33 -19.98
N ALA A 269 -0.41 -34.51 -20.59
CA ALA A 269 -1.52 -33.55 -20.48
C ALA A 269 -1.97 -33.33 -19.03
N LYS A 270 -1.75 -34.30 -18.13
CA LYS A 270 -1.99 -34.14 -16.68
C LYS A 270 -0.91 -33.35 -15.94
N ARG A 271 0.28 -33.15 -16.52
CA ARG A 271 1.39 -32.42 -15.88
C ARG A 271 1.53 -30.97 -16.35
N GLU A 272 1.03 -30.59 -17.52
CA GLU A 272 1.08 -29.19 -18.00
C GLU A 272 -0.16 -28.77 -18.80
N SER A 273 -1.37 -28.92 -18.25
CA SER A 273 -2.51 -28.14 -18.75
C SER A 273 -2.47 -26.73 -18.15
N GLY A 274 -1.86 -25.77 -18.87
CA GLY A 274 -1.96 -24.29 -18.78
C GLY A 274 -2.77 -23.62 -17.64
N LYS A 275 -2.53 -24.00 -16.39
CA LYS A 275 -3.13 -23.42 -15.17
C LYS A 275 -2.09 -23.46 -14.06
N ASN A 276 -0.95 -22.80 -14.28
CA ASN A 276 0.01 -22.63 -13.20
C ASN A 276 -0.28 -21.32 -12.47
N ASP A 277 -1.42 -21.28 -11.77
CA ASP A 277 -1.85 -20.14 -10.96
C ASP A 277 -0.75 -19.69 -10.00
N TYR A 278 0.03 -20.64 -9.48
CA TYR A 278 1.19 -20.36 -8.64
C TYR A 278 2.28 -19.59 -9.40
N LYS A 279 2.71 -20.06 -10.59
CA LYS A 279 3.70 -19.35 -11.42
C LYS A 279 3.19 -18.00 -11.89
N ASP A 280 1.95 -17.94 -12.35
CA ASP A 280 1.32 -16.69 -12.75
C ASP A 280 1.29 -15.68 -11.58
N ASP A 281 1.06 -16.14 -10.34
CA ASP A 281 1.04 -15.26 -9.17
C ASP A 281 2.35 -14.53 -8.95
N TYR A 282 3.47 -15.24 -8.79
CA TYR A 282 4.74 -14.58 -8.47
C TYR A 282 5.35 -13.89 -9.68
N GLN A 283 5.20 -14.46 -10.89
CA GLN A 283 5.73 -13.86 -12.12
C GLN A 283 5.00 -12.59 -12.53
N SER A 284 3.69 -12.49 -12.25
CA SER A 284 2.88 -11.32 -12.59
C SER A 284 3.37 -10.04 -11.94
N ARG A 285 4.02 -10.12 -10.77
CA ARG A 285 4.52 -8.97 -10.02
C ARG A 285 5.57 -8.19 -10.82
N GLY A 286 6.48 -8.90 -11.50
CA GLY A 286 7.49 -8.26 -12.35
C GLY A 286 6.91 -7.68 -13.64
N GLU A 287 5.96 -8.37 -14.27
CA GLU A 287 5.26 -7.84 -15.46
C GLU A 287 4.36 -6.67 -15.12
N TRP A 288 3.78 -6.65 -13.92
CA TRP A 288 3.02 -5.52 -13.41
C TRP A 288 3.90 -4.27 -13.29
N VAL A 289 5.11 -4.37 -12.76
CA VAL A 289 6.07 -3.24 -12.72
C VAL A 289 6.33 -2.69 -14.13
N ASN A 290 6.57 -3.58 -15.09
CA ASN A 290 6.77 -3.20 -16.49
C ASN A 290 5.51 -2.52 -17.08
N TYR A 291 4.31 -2.94 -16.68
CA TYR A 291 3.07 -2.29 -17.07
C TYR A 291 2.87 -0.92 -16.39
N LEU A 292 3.31 -0.73 -15.13
CA LEU A 292 3.31 0.58 -14.48
C LEU A 292 4.12 1.57 -15.32
N LEU A 293 5.34 1.20 -15.70
CA LEU A 293 6.24 2.03 -16.52
C LEU A 293 5.64 2.30 -17.91
N GLY A 294 5.16 1.26 -18.61
CA GLY A 294 4.69 1.37 -19.99
C GLY A 294 5.81 1.55 -21.01
N THR A 295 5.47 1.89 -22.25
CA THR A 295 6.40 1.91 -23.39
C THR A 295 7.60 2.83 -23.15
N PRO A 296 8.85 2.43 -23.50
CA PRO A 296 9.27 1.15 -24.09
C PRO A 296 9.55 0.03 -23.06
N ASN A 297 9.22 0.27 -21.80
CA ASN A 297 9.41 -0.62 -20.65
C ASN A 297 8.23 -1.57 -20.39
N GLY A 298 7.32 -1.76 -21.36
CA GLY A 298 6.12 -2.59 -21.17
C GLY A 298 6.42 -4.08 -20.87
N PRO A 299 5.42 -4.88 -20.50
CA PRO A 299 5.60 -6.31 -20.18
C PRO A 299 6.30 -7.12 -21.27
N ALA A 300 6.89 -8.26 -20.92
CA ALA A 300 7.65 -9.10 -21.86
C ALA A 300 6.83 -9.49 -23.11
N ALA A 301 5.53 -9.74 -22.94
CA ALA A 301 4.62 -10.07 -24.04
C ALA A 301 4.37 -8.88 -25.01
N ASN A 302 4.54 -7.64 -24.55
CA ASN A 302 4.46 -6.44 -25.39
C ASN A 302 5.26 -5.27 -24.78
N PRO A 303 6.56 -5.15 -25.13
CA PRO A 303 7.41 -4.07 -24.63
C PRO A 303 6.92 -2.65 -24.98
N ASN A 304 6.14 -2.51 -26.06
CA ASN A 304 5.59 -1.24 -26.52
C ASN A 304 4.19 -0.95 -25.95
N ALA A 305 3.69 -1.75 -25.00
CA ALA A 305 2.42 -1.47 -24.34
C ALA A 305 2.45 -0.09 -23.70
N LYS A 306 1.43 0.76 -23.95
CA LYS A 306 1.35 2.13 -23.39
C LYS A 306 1.47 2.16 -21.85
N GLY A 307 1.12 1.05 -21.17
CA GLY A 307 1.22 0.88 -19.71
C GLY A 307 0.40 1.88 -18.91
N LEU A 308 0.89 2.29 -17.74
CA LEU A 308 0.32 3.38 -16.94
C LEU A 308 1.14 4.67 -17.00
N GLY A 309 2.42 4.60 -17.41
CA GLY A 309 3.31 5.76 -17.46
C GLY A 309 3.80 6.23 -16.10
N ILE A 310 3.70 5.38 -15.07
CA ILE A 310 4.18 5.68 -13.71
C ILE A 310 5.68 5.37 -13.68
N PRO A 311 6.55 6.35 -13.37
CA PRO A 311 7.98 6.09 -13.17
C PRO A 311 8.19 5.19 -11.94
N VAL A 312 9.15 4.28 -12.03
CA VAL A 312 9.51 3.35 -10.94
C VAL A 312 11.03 3.34 -10.81
N ASP A 313 11.55 3.77 -9.66
CA ASP A 313 13.01 3.88 -9.44
C ASP A 313 13.66 2.53 -9.11
N MET A 314 12.95 1.66 -8.39
CA MET A 314 13.42 0.33 -8.01
C MET A 314 12.30 -0.60 -7.57
N VAL A 315 12.61 -1.89 -7.43
CA VAL A 315 11.72 -2.93 -6.90
C VAL A 315 12.36 -3.66 -5.72
N MET A 316 11.57 -3.89 -4.67
CA MET A 316 11.93 -4.76 -3.55
C MET A 316 10.94 -5.91 -3.43
N ALA A 317 11.42 -7.13 -3.66
CA ALA A 317 10.73 -8.36 -3.30
C ALA A 317 11.18 -8.80 -1.90
N PHE A 318 10.30 -8.66 -0.91
CA PHE A 318 10.59 -9.05 0.48
C PHE A 318 10.16 -10.49 0.75
N HIS A 319 11.13 -11.36 1.00
CA HIS A 319 10.98 -12.79 1.27
C HIS A 319 11.71 -13.19 2.57
N THR A 320 11.43 -14.42 2.99
CA THR A 320 12.04 -15.09 4.15
C THR A 320 12.27 -16.54 3.77
N ASP A 321 13.41 -17.11 4.15
CA ASP A 321 13.87 -18.42 3.73
C ASP A 321 13.33 -19.54 4.64
N ALA A 322 13.54 -20.81 4.27
CA ALA A 322 13.06 -21.99 5.00
C ALA A 322 14.21 -22.92 5.48
N GLY A 323 15.43 -22.40 5.64
CA GLY A 323 16.56 -23.14 6.23
C GLY A 323 16.41 -23.43 7.73
N THR A 324 17.14 -24.43 8.23
CA THR A 324 17.19 -24.77 9.65
C THR A 324 18.62 -25.10 10.07
N THR A 325 18.96 -24.87 11.33
CA THR A 325 20.22 -25.28 11.96
C THR A 325 19.95 -26.18 13.16
N PRO A 326 20.70 -27.27 13.38
CA PRO A 326 20.49 -28.16 14.53
C PRO A 326 20.72 -27.50 15.89
N ASP A 327 21.62 -26.52 15.93
CA ASP A 327 22.02 -25.74 17.12
C ASP A 327 21.26 -24.41 17.22
N SER A 328 20.24 -24.20 16.39
CA SER A 328 19.50 -22.94 16.31
C SER A 328 20.39 -21.71 16.09
N ALA A 329 21.59 -21.83 15.50
CA ALA A 329 22.35 -20.64 15.08
C ALA A 329 21.56 -19.80 14.07
N ILE A 330 21.75 -18.47 14.07
CA ILE A 330 21.12 -17.57 13.10
C ILE A 330 21.49 -17.97 11.66
N ILE A 331 20.47 -18.16 10.82
CA ILE A 331 20.67 -18.36 9.37
C ILE A 331 21.09 -17.03 8.73
N GLY A 332 20.37 -15.95 9.05
CA GLY A 332 20.69 -14.59 8.62
C GLY A 332 20.23 -14.25 7.20
N SER A 333 20.73 -13.13 6.69
CA SER A 333 20.14 -12.44 5.54
C SER A 333 20.87 -12.72 4.24
N LEU A 334 20.13 -13.08 3.20
CA LEU A 334 20.59 -13.30 1.83
C LEU A 334 19.90 -12.34 0.85
N MET A 335 20.61 -11.94 -0.19
CA MET A 335 20.03 -11.14 -1.29
C MET A 335 20.16 -11.85 -2.62
N ILE A 336 19.22 -11.60 -3.52
CA ILE A 336 19.19 -12.13 -4.88
C ILE A 336 18.97 -10.97 -5.84
N TYR A 337 19.79 -10.93 -6.88
CA TYR A 337 19.69 -9.99 -7.99
C TYR A 337 19.93 -10.74 -9.31
N ASP A 338 19.73 -10.07 -10.44
CA ASP A 338 20.17 -10.59 -11.73
C ASP A 338 20.88 -9.52 -12.57
N THR A 339 22.02 -9.90 -13.15
CA THR A 339 22.70 -9.12 -14.21
C THR A 339 22.88 -9.91 -15.50
N THR A 340 22.35 -11.13 -15.56
CA THR A 340 22.66 -12.08 -16.64
C THR A 340 21.57 -12.19 -17.70
N TYR A 341 20.35 -11.74 -17.39
CA TYR A 341 19.22 -11.85 -18.30
C TYR A 341 19.06 -10.60 -19.16
N GLY A 342 19.12 -10.80 -20.48
CA GLY A 342 18.92 -9.74 -21.46
C GLY A 342 20.14 -8.84 -21.63
N LYS A 343 19.90 -7.56 -21.93
CA LYS A 343 20.96 -6.56 -22.15
C LYS A 343 21.65 -6.16 -20.83
N PRO A 344 22.92 -5.74 -20.87
CA PRO A 344 23.65 -5.31 -19.68
C PRO A 344 23.08 -4.03 -19.04
N GLU A 345 22.33 -3.21 -19.78
CA GLU A 345 21.56 -2.08 -19.25
C GLU A 345 20.04 -2.35 -19.21
N PHE A 346 19.37 -1.70 -18.27
CA PHE A 346 17.94 -1.44 -18.31
C PHE A 346 17.59 -0.50 -19.47
N PRO A 347 16.31 -0.42 -19.90
CA PRO A 347 15.99 0.35 -21.10
C PRO A 347 16.15 1.87 -20.98
N ASP A 348 16.28 2.41 -19.76
CA ASP A 348 16.66 3.79 -19.48
C ASP A 348 18.18 4.04 -19.59
N GLY A 349 18.97 3.00 -19.84
CA GLY A 349 20.43 3.04 -19.96
C GLY A 349 21.16 2.77 -18.64
N GLN A 350 20.47 2.60 -17.52
CA GLN A 350 21.10 2.28 -16.24
C GLN A 350 21.67 0.85 -16.28
N SER A 351 22.89 0.66 -15.78
CA SER A 351 23.49 -0.68 -15.73
C SER A 351 22.68 -1.61 -14.82
N ARG A 352 22.49 -2.88 -15.24
CA ARG A 352 21.87 -3.91 -14.38
C ARG A 352 22.65 -4.17 -13.10
N TRP A 353 23.93 -3.81 -13.06
CA TRP A 353 24.72 -3.86 -11.83
C TRP A 353 24.15 -2.98 -10.71
N ALA A 354 23.30 -1.99 -11.02
CA ALA A 354 22.53 -1.26 -10.02
C ALA A 354 21.70 -2.18 -9.11
N SER A 355 21.20 -3.32 -9.61
CA SER A 355 20.52 -4.33 -8.78
C SER A 355 21.45 -4.98 -7.75
N ARG A 356 22.72 -5.21 -8.12
CA ARG A 356 23.74 -5.73 -7.19
C ARG A 356 24.06 -4.69 -6.12
N ASP A 357 24.21 -3.43 -6.51
CA ASP A 357 24.56 -2.35 -5.58
C ASP A 357 23.42 -2.05 -4.61
N LEU A 358 22.17 -2.09 -5.10
CA LEU A 358 20.98 -2.06 -4.26
C LEU A 358 20.98 -3.20 -3.22
N CYS A 359 21.20 -4.45 -3.66
CA CYS A 359 21.30 -5.59 -2.76
C CYS A 359 22.40 -5.42 -1.71
N ASP A 360 23.58 -4.97 -2.12
CA ASP A 360 24.73 -4.81 -1.23
C ASP A 360 24.49 -3.73 -0.18
N LEU A 361 24.03 -2.55 -0.59
CA LEU A 361 23.72 -1.43 0.31
C LEU A 361 22.65 -1.81 1.31
N VAL A 362 21.56 -2.44 0.87
CA VAL A 362 20.47 -2.85 1.75
C VAL A 362 20.91 -3.96 2.70
N GLN A 363 21.63 -4.98 2.21
CA GLN A 363 22.10 -6.06 3.07
C GLN A 363 23.13 -5.56 4.09
N THR A 364 24.05 -4.67 3.70
CA THR A 364 25.02 -4.05 4.61
C THR A 364 24.31 -3.29 5.70
N GLN A 365 23.34 -2.46 5.34
CA GLN A 365 22.56 -1.72 6.31
C GLN A 365 21.81 -2.64 7.30
N ILE A 366 21.20 -3.73 6.81
CA ILE A 366 20.50 -4.71 7.66
C ILE A 366 21.48 -5.39 8.61
N VAL A 367 22.57 -5.96 8.09
CA VAL A 367 23.53 -6.72 8.91
C VAL A 367 24.18 -5.81 9.95
N ASP A 368 24.63 -4.61 9.56
CA ASP A 368 25.30 -3.68 10.46
C ASP A 368 24.41 -3.21 11.61
N ASP A 369 23.11 -3.03 11.36
CA ASP A 369 22.15 -2.63 12.39
C ASP A 369 21.81 -3.82 13.30
N LEU A 370 21.50 -4.99 12.73
CA LEU A 370 21.11 -6.17 13.50
C LEU A 370 22.25 -6.69 14.39
N GLN A 371 23.50 -6.58 13.94
CA GLN A 371 24.68 -6.91 14.74
C GLN A 371 24.88 -5.99 15.96
N LYS A 372 24.44 -4.73 15.85
CA LYS A 372 24.56 -3.77 16.96
C LYS A 372 23.37 -3.83 17.92
N LEU A 373 22.20 -4.21 17.44
CA LEU A 373 20.94 -4.14 18.20
C LEU A 373 20.48 -5.49 18.76
N TYR A 374 20.76 -6.61 18.08
CA TYR A 374 20.13 -7.90 18.39
C TYR A 374 21.12 -9.04 18.52
N GLU A 375 21.84 -9.39 17.45
CA GLU A 375 22.72 -10.57 17.42
C GLU A 375 24.07 -10.20 16.81
N PRO A 376 25.14 -10.05 17.61
CA PRO A 376 26.48 -9.72 17.14
C PRO A 376 26.99 -10.62 16.01
N GLU A 377 26.55 -11.87 15.94
CA GLU A 377 26.91 -12.82 14.88
C GLU A 377 25.83 -12.96 13.79
N TRP A 378 24.96 -11.95 13.61
CA TRP A 378 23.93 -11.98 12.57
C TRP A 378 24.59 -12.21 11.21
N THR A 379 24.26 -13.35 10.59
CA THR A 379 25.04 -13.85 9.45
C THR A 379 24.71 -13.06 8.19
N ARG A 380 25.75 -12.44 7.60
CA ARG A 380 25.69 -11.93 6.21
C ARG A 380 25.86 -13.11 5.24
N ARG A 381 24.76 -13.61 4.68
CA ARG A 381 24.82 -14.65 3.65
C ARG A 381 25.22 -14.06 2.30
N GLY A 382 25.49 -14.93 1.33
CA GLY A 382 25.89 -14.50 -0.01
C GLY A 382 24.85 -13.65 -0.73
N MET A 383 25.30 -12.89 -1.73
CA MET A 383 24.42 -12.30 -2.74
C MET A 383 24.43 -13.19 -3.98
N TRP A 384 23.25 -13.64 -4.42
CA TRP A 384 23.11 -14.54 -5.55
C TRP A 384 22.73 -13.80 -6.82
N ASN A 385 23.58 -13.92 -7.84
CA ASN A 385 23.23 -13.53 -9.21
C ASN A 385 22.43 -14.66 -9.88
N LYS A 386 21.10 -14.62 -9.79
CA LYS A 386 20.18 -15.68 -10.22
C LYS A 386 18.89 -15.11 -10.82
N GLN A 387 18.39 -15.78 -11.86
CA GLN A 387 17.19 -15.38 -12.61
C GLN A 387 15.87 -15.76 -11.91
N TYR A 388 15.69 -15.31 -10.67
CA TYR A 388 14.41 -15.41 -9.98
C TYR A 388 13.44 -14.42 -10.63
N ALA A 389 12.16 -14.78 -10.77
CA ALA A 389 11.21 -13.99 -11.54
C ALA A 389 11.11 -12.54 -11.05
N GLU A 390 11.07 -12.34 -9.74
CA GLU A 390 11.03 -11.02 -9.11
C GLU A 390 12.33 -10.21 -9.26
N ALA A 391 13.48 -10.86 -9.49
CA ALA A 391 14.76 -10.19 -9.74
C ALA A 391 14.99 -9.89 -11.24
N VAL A 392 14.44 -10.74 -12.12
CA VAL A 392 14.80 -10.76 -13.54
C VAL A 392 13.79 -10.06 -14.45
N ARG A 393 12.49 -10.12 -14.10
CA ARG A 393 11.41 -9.60 -14.95
C ARG A 393 11.28 -8.08 -14.92
N PRO A 394 11.40 -7.39 -13.77
CA PRO A 394 11.30 -5.94 -13.78
C PRO A 394 12.42 -5.30 -14.61
N LYS A 395 12.08 -4.23 -15.33
CA LYS A 395 12.99 -3.47 -16.19
C LYS A 395 13.66 -2.29 -15.49
N VAL A 396 13.79 -2.38 -14.16
CA VAL A 396 14.38 -1.38 -13.26
C VAL A 396 15.21 -2.11 -12.20
N PRO A 397 16.11 -1.41 -11.47
CA PRO A 397 16.88 -2.01 -10.37
C PRO A 397 15.98 -2.81 -9.43
N SER A 398 16.35 -4.07 -9.19
CA SER A 398 15.50 -5.01 -8.48
C SER A 398 16.30 -5.81 -7.48
N MET A 399 15.75 -5.96 -6.27
CA MET A 399 16.27 -6.84 -5.25
C MET A 399 15.21 -7.83 -4.80
N LEU A 400 15.63 -9.06 -4.51
CA LEU A 400 14.87 -10.00 -3.70
C LEU A 400 15.66 -10.27 -2.43
N SER A 401 15.05 -10.04 -1.28
CA SER A 401 15.66 -10.32 0.02
C SER A 401 15.08 -11.58 0.61
N GLU A 402 15.94 -12.51 1.02
CA GLU A 402 15.61 -13.57 1.95
C GLU A 402 16.13 -13.15 3.33
N LEU A 403 15.31 -12.41 4.09
CA LEU A 403 15.77 -11.67 5.28
C LEU A 403 16.35 -12.58 6.37
N LEU A 404 15.66 -13.66 6.65
CA LEU A 404 15.93 -14.61 7.73
C LEU A 404 15.21 -15.91 7.42
N SER A 405 15.39 -16.95 8.24
CA SER A 405 14.62 -18.18 8.06
C SER A 405 13.40 -18.35 8.97
N HIS A 406 12.22 -18.52 8.37
CA HIS A 406 10.96 -18.74 9.09
C HIS A 406 10.75 -20.19 9.58
N GLN A 407 11.69 -21.10 9.33
CA GLN A 407 11.71 -22.44 9.92
C GLN A 407 12.77 -22.58 11.02
N ASN A 408 13.64 -21.58 11.19
CA ASN A 408 14.69 -21.60 12.21
C ASN A 408 14.25 -20.90 13.49
N PHE A 409 14.53 -21.49 14.65
CA PHE A 409 14.06 -20.97 15.93
C PHE A 409 14.68 -19.61 16.29
N ALA A 410 16.01 -19.47 16.23
CA ALA A 410 16.65 -18.22 16.64
C ALA A 410 16.29 -17.02 15.75
N ASP A 411 16.16 -17.24 14.43
CA ASP A 411 15.67 -16.23 13.50
C ASP A 411 14.23 -15.79 13.87
N MET A 412 13.32 -16.75 14.07
CA MET A 412 11.92 -16.46 14.38
C MET A 412 11.70 -15.94 15.79
N TYR A 413 12.57 -16.28 16.74
CA TYR A 413 12.54 -15.72 18.08
C TYR A 413 12.69 -14.20 18.03
N GLN A 414 13.70 -13.69 17.31
CA GLN A 414 13.87 -12.26 17.10
C GLN A 414 12.72 -11.68 16.29
N ALA A 415 12.34 -12.35 15.21
CA ALA A 415 11.37 -11.82 14.25
C ALA A 415 9.92 -11.76 14.77
N ASN A 416 9.63 -12.40 15.90
CA ASN A 416 8.36 -12.25 16.61
C ASN A 416 8.32 -11.02 17.53
N ASP A 417 9.46 -10.37 17.80
CA ASP A 417 9.50 -9.10 18.53
C ASP A 417 9.11 -7.93 17.60
N PRO A 418 8.06 -7.15 17.92
CA PRO A 418 7.68 -5.99 17.13
C PRO A 418 8.78 -4.93 17.00
N ARG A 419 9.70 -4.83 17.97
CA ARG A 419 10.86 -3.92 17.93
C ARG A 419 11.84 -4.36 16.84
N PHE A 420 12.13 -5.66 16.75
CA PHE A 420 12.95 -6.21 15.68
C PHE A 420 12.33 -5.90 14.32
N LYS A 421 11.01 -6.08 14.18
CA LYS A 421 10.31 -5.76 12.92
C LYS A 421 10.45 -4.29 12.54
N PHE A 422 10.31 -3.39 13.52
CA PHE A 422 10.50 -1.96 13.30
C PHE A 422 11.95 -1.66 12.88
N ASP A 423 12.93 -2.13 13.63
CA ASP A 423 14.34 -1.81 13.39
C ASP A 423 14.85 -2.38 12.07
N VAL A 424 14.54 -3.65 11.76
CA VAL A 424 14.96 -4.25 10.49
C VAL A 424 14.27 -3.58 9.29
N SER A 425 13.00 -3.18 9.43
CA SER A 425 12.30 -2.42 8.39
C SER A 425 12.92 -1.04 8.20
N ARG A 426 13.38 -0.40 9.29
CA ARG A 426 14.15 0.84 9.24
C ARG A 426 15.48 0.63 8.53
N SER A 427 16.15 -0.51 8.70
CA SER A 427 17.36 -0.84 7.94
C SER A 427 17.11 -0.97 6.44
N PHE A 428 15.99 -1.62 6.03
CA PHE A 428 15.58 -1.64 4.62
C PHE A 428 15.37 -0.22 4.07
N TYR A 429 14.62 0.61 4.79
CA TYR A 429 14.40 2.01 4.41
C TYR A 429 15.72 2.77 4.26
N LYS A 430 16.63 2.69 5.25
CA LYS A 430 17.94 3.35 5.20
C LYS A 430 18.78 2.89 4.01
N GLY A 431 18.80 1.58 3.73
CA GLY A 431 19.54 1.03 2.59
C GLY A 431 18.98 1.49 1.23
N ILE A 432 17.66 1.49 1.10
CA ILE A 432 16.95 1.98 -0.10
C ILE A 432 17.21 3.48 -0.30
N LEU A 433 17.09 4.28 0.76
CA LEU A 433 17.35 5.72 0.69
C LEU A 433 18.79 5.99 0.25
N LYS A 434 19.78 5.30 0.81
CA LYS A 434 21.20 5.44 0.43
C LYS A 434 21.43 5.06 -1.03
N PHE A 435 20.79 3.99 -1.51
CA PHE A 435 20.85 3.61 -2.93
C PHE A 435 20.27 4.71 -3.82
N LEU A 436 19.05 5.18 -3.56
CA LEU A 436 18.39 6.20 -4.37
C LEU A 436 19.13 7.54 -4.35
N ALA A 437 19.60 7.97 -3.18
CA ALA A 437 20.39 9.19 -3.04
C ALA A 437 21.70 9.09 -3.83
N PHE A 438 22.38 7.95 -3.77
CA PHE A 438 23.59 7.71 -4.56
C PHE A 438 23.31 7.74 -6.07
N GLN A 439 22.27 7.05 -6.55
CA GLN A 439 21.90 7.04 -7.97
C GLN A 439 21.57 8.43 -8.50
N ASN A 440 21.00 9.30 -7.67
CA ASN A 440 20.62 10.66 -8.03
C ASN A 440 21.68 11.73 -7.70
N ASN A 441 22.85 11.33 -7.18
CA ASN A 441 23.89 12.25 -6.70
C ASN A 441 23.35 13.30 -5.71
N GLN A 442 22.58 12.83 -4.73
CA GLN A 442 21.96 13.63 -3.69
C GLN A 442 22.49 13.23 -2.31
N GLU A 443 22.54 14.20 -1.40
CA GLU A 443 22.68 13.89 0.03
C GLU A 443 21.37 13.29 0.56
N TYR A 444 21.46 12.50 1.62
CA TYR A 444 20.29 11.91 2.26
C TYR A 444 20.19 12.35 3.72
N VAL A 445 18.95 12.40 4.20
CA VAL A 445 18.60 12.56 5.61
C VAL A 445 17.60 11.47 5.95
N VAL A 446 17.85 10.72 7.02
CA VAL A 446 16.93 9.68 7.49
C VAL A 446 15.87 10.31 8.38
N GLN A 447 14.61 9.86 8.28
CA GLN A 447 13.53 10.32 9.17
C GLN A 447 13.86 10.03 10.65
N PRO A 448 13.39 10.85 11.61
CA PRO A 448 13.70 10.65 13.02
C PRO A 448 13.08 9.38 13.62
N LEU A 449 13.57 8.97 14.78
CA LEU A 449 12.90 7.97 15.62
C LEU A 449 11.65 8.57 16.30
N PRO A 450 10.64 7.74 16.65
CA PRO A 450 9.50 8.18 17.44
C PRO A 450 9.93 8.84 18.75
N VAL A 451 9.17 9.84 19.20
CA VAL A 451 9.41 10.47 20.50
C VAL A 451 9.22 9.46 21.64
N SER A 452 9.91 9.66 22.76
CA SER A 452 9.77 8.82 23.94
C SER A 452 9.21 9.60 25.12
N HIS A 453 8.79 8.90 26.18
CA HIS A 453 8.34 9.49 27.44
C HIS A 453 7.22 10.53 27.25
N PHE A 454 6.33 10.31 26.27
CA PHE A 454 5.18 11.17 26.08
C PHE A 454 4.30 11.10 27.34
N ARG A 455 3.95 12.27 27.88
CA ARG A 455 3.12 12.40 29.08
C ARG A 455 2.19 13.60 28.98
N MET A 456 1.10 13.54 29.73
CA MET A 456 0.11 14.60 29.86
C MET A 456 -0.02 14.98 31.34
N ASN A 457 0.06 16.27 31.65
CA ASN A 457 -0.20 16.79 32.99
C ASN A 457 -1.35 17.80 32.92
N LEU A 458 -2.32 17.67 33.83
CA LEU A 458 -3.41 18.64 33.94
C LEU A 458 -2.99 19.78 34.89
N ASP A 459 -3.15 21.01 34.43
CA ASP A 459 -2.93 22.25 35.18
C ASP A 459 -4.18 23.14 35.08
N GLY A 460 -5.09 22.99 36.05
CA GLY A 460 -6.43 23.56 35.98
C GLY A 460 -7.22 23.01 34.80
N ASN A 461 -7.55 23.89 33.83
CA ASN A 461 -8.27 23.53 32.60
C ASN A 461 -7.35 23.43 31.37
N VAL A 462 -6.03 23.43 31.59
CA VAL A 462 -5.01 23.33 30.54
C VAL A 462 -4.29 22.01 30.66
N VAL A 463 -4.03 21.37 29.53
CA VAL A 463 -3.28 20.11 29.48
C VAL A 463 -1.90 20.40 28.92
N ARG A 464 -0.87 20.13 29.71
CA ARG A 464 0.53 20.19 29.27
C ARG A 464 0.94 18.85 28.68
N LEU A 465 1.26 18.86 27.40
CA LEU A 465 1.92 17.78 26.68
C LEU A 465 3.43 17.94 26.83
N SER A 466 4.15 16.85 27.07
CA SER A 466 5.62 16.86 27.05
C SER A 466 6.17 15.50 26.65
N TRP A 467 7.27 15.50 25.92
CA TRP A 467 7.93 14.30 25.41
C TRP A 467 9.45 14.51 25.36
N HIS A 468 10.20 13.46 25.07
CA HIS A 468 11.63 13.54 24.83
C HIS A 468 11.93 13.33 23.35
N SER A 469 12.87 14.10 22.82
CA SER A 469 13.53 13.78 21.56
C SER A 469 14.28 12.45 21.70
N VAL A 470 14.39 11.71 20.60
CA VAL A 470 15.14 10.45 20.57
C VAL A 470 16.24 10.56 19.54
N ASN A 471 17.48 10.37 19.98
CA ASN A 471 18.64 10.30 19.11
C ASN A 471 18.77 8.87 18.57
N ASP A 472 19.01 8.73 17.25
CA ASP A 472 19.33 7.45 16.63
C ASP A 472 20.85 7.24 16.66
N PRO A 473 21.39 6.35 17.52
CA PRO A 473 22.83 6.12 17.60
C PRO A 473 23.40 5.48 16.34
N LEU A 474 22.55 4.88 15.49
CA LEU A 474 22.95 4.21 14.25
C LEU A 474 22.86 5.12 13.03
N GLU A 475 22.28 6.31 13.16
CA GLU A 475 22.04 7.21 12.03
C GLU A 475 22.05 8.69 12.47
N PRO A 476 23.22 9.35 12.45
CA PRO A 476 23.36 10.73 12.92
C PRO A 476 22.50 11.76 12.16
N THR A 477 22.13 11.48 10.90
CA THR A 477 21.27 12.38 10.12
C THR A 477 19.82 12.41 10.63
N ALA A 478 19.39 11.41 11.40
CA ALA A 478 18.02 11.27 11.89
C ALA A 478 17.63 12.19 13.07
N THR A 479 18.34 13.30 13.24
CA THR A 479 18.10 14.25 14.35
C THR A 479 16.75 14.97 14.16
N PRO A 480 15.84 14.95 15.14
CA PRO A 480 14.59 15.73 15.08
C PRO A 480 14.84 17.24 14.98
N LYS A 481 14.07 17.93 14.13
CA LYS A 481 14.08 19.40 13.99
C LYS A 481 12.82 20.06 14.55
N SER A 482 11.70 19.36 14.48
CA SER A 482 10.40 19.80 14.98
C SER A 482 9.54 18.58 15.30
N TYR A 483 8.31 18.82 15.77
CA TYR A 483 7.34 17.80 16.08
C TYR A 483 5.97 18.15 15.51
N ARG A 484 5.10 17.16 15.42
CA ARG A 484 3.70 17.35 15.05
C ARG A 484 2.79 16.70 16.08
N ILE A 485 1.84 17.46 16.59
CA ILE A 485 0.83 17.01 17.57
C ILE A 485 -0.46 16.74 16.82
N TYR A 486 -0.89 15.50 16.83
CA TYR A 486 -2.17 15.07 16.28
C TYR A 486 -3.22 15.00 17.37
N THR A 487 -4.42 15.50 17.09
CA THR A 487 -5.54 15.48 18.03
C THR A 487 -6.70 14.66 17.46
N ARG A 488 -7.31 13.84 18.31
CA ARG A 488 -8.58 13.17 18.05
C ARG A 488 -9.56 13.53 19.16
N THR A 489 -10.81 13.79 18.80
CA THR A 489 -11.91 14.00 19.75
C THR A 489 -12.83 12.79 19.74
N GLU A 490 -13.23 12.32 20.92
CA GLU A 490 -14.09 11.14 21.11
C GLU A 490 -13.55 9.92 20.32
N ASN A 491 -14.44 9.22 19.63
CA ASN A 491 -14.14 8.06 18.81
C ASN A 491 -13.85 8.40 17.33
N GLY A 492 -13.64 9.68 17.01
CA GLY A 492 -13.37 10.16 15.65
C GLY A 492 -11.96 9.82 15.15
N GLY A 493 -11.56 10.39 14.02
CA GLY A 493 -10.22 10.26 13.45
C GLY A 493 -9.23 11.25 14.08
N PHE A 494 -7.93 11.03 13.85
CA PHE A 494 -6.93 12.08 14.09
C PHE A 494 -7.02 13.14 12.99
N ASP A 495 -6.76 14.40 13.35
CA ASP A 495 -6.59 15.52 12.43
C ASP A 495 -5.27 15.42 11.61
N ASN A 496 -4.94 16.45 10.83
CA ASN A 496 -3.68 16.52 10.06
C ASN A 496 -2.46 16.95 10.91
N GLY A 497 -2.65 17.08 12.22
CA GLY A 497 -1.64 17.52 13.17
C GLY A 497 -1.20 18.97 13.05
N ARG A 498 -0.71 19.53 14.16
CA ARG A 498 -0.14 20.87 14.25
C ARG A 498 1.36 20.79 14.51
N ALA A 499 2.15 21.52 13.72
CA ALA A 499 3.60 21.62 13.92
C ALA A 499 3.95 22.42 15.18
N VAL A 500 4.99 21.97 15.89
CA VAL A 500 5.58 22.63 17.07
C VAL A 500 7.10 22.44 17.07
N SER A 501 7.85 23.38 17.63
CA SER A 501 9.32 23.33 17.69
C SER A 501 9.85 22.72 19.00
N ASP A 502 9.14 22.97 20.11
CA ASP A 502 9.56 22.55 21.44
C ASP A 502 9.08 21.14 21.77
N THR A 503 9.68 20.54 22.80
CA THR A 503 9.30 19.22 23.33
C THR A 503 8.16 19.28 24.35
N THR A 504 7.50 20.44 24.45
CA THR A 504 6.36 20.66 25.32
C THR A 504 5.34 21.56 24.62
N ASP A 505 4.06 21.35 24.89
CA ASP A 505 2.99 22.17 24.36
C ASP A 505 1.83 22.30 25.37
N LEU A 506 1.12 23.42 25.34
CA LEU A 506 -0.02 23.69 26.19
C LEU A 506 -1.32 23.67 25.38
N VAL A 507 -2.16 22.69 25.65
CA VAL A 507 -3.46 22.55 25.02
C VAL A 507 -4.53 23.16 25.92
N SER A 508 -5.22 24.17 25.40
CA SER A 508 -6.33 24.87 26.06
C SER A 508 -7.61 24.79 25.22
N GLY A 509 -8.74 25.26 25.76
CA GLY A 509 -10.02 25.26 25.03
C GLY A 509 -10.67 23.88 24.90
N LEU A 510 -10.22 22.89 25.67
CA LEU A 510 -10.85 21.57 25.73
C LEU A 510 -12.23 21.69 26.40
N LYS A 511 -13.23 20.99 25.86
CA LYS A 511 -14.58 20.98 26.42
C LYS A 511 -14.69 19.92 27.53
N PRO A 512 -15.17 20.28 28.73
CA PRO A 512 -15.48 19.33 29.80
C PRO A 512 -16.37 18.17 29.33
N GLY A 513 -16.03 16.96 29.75
CA GLY A 513 -16.76 15.73 29.43
C GLY A 513 -16.46 15.12 28.07
N LEU A 514 -15.70 15.79 27.20
CA LEU A 514 -15.20 15.19 25.96
C LEU A 514 -13.85 14.51 26.19
N ILE A 515 -13.61 13.40 25.49
CA ILE A 515 -12.32 12.72 25.45
C ILE A 515 -11.48 13.30 24.31
N TYR A 516 -10.29 13.77 24.65
CA TYR A 516 -9.27 14.18 23.69
C TYR A 516 -8.12 13.18 23.73
N SER A 517 -7.70 12.69 22.57
CA SER A 517 -6.53 11.82 22.41
C SER A 517 -5.45 12.54 21.62
N PHE A 518 -4.20 12.35 22.00
CA PHE A 518 -3.04 12.95 21.36
C PHE A 518 -2.01 11.88 20.98
N LYS A 519 -1.32 12.09 19.86
CA LYS A 519 -0.08 11.39 19.50
C LYS A 519 0.90 12.39 18.90
N ILE A 520 2.18 12.10 19.01
CA ILE A 520 3.25 13.01 18.59
C ILE A 520 4.23 12.29 17.67
N THR A 521 4.64 12.97 16.61
CA THR A 521 5.72 12.52 15.72
C THR A 521 6.86 13.53 15.75
N ALA A 522 8.08 13.05 15.47
CA ALA A 522 9.25 13.87 15.23
C ALA A 522 9.44 14.08 13.73
N VAL A 523 9.90 15.26 13.33
CA VAL A 523 10.04 15.67 11.93
C VAL A 523 11.42 16.25 11.67
N ASN A 524 12.04 15.86 10.56
CA ASN A 524 13.21 16.52 9.97
C ASN A 524 13.08 16.55 8.44
N GLU A 525 14.15 16.95 7.75
CA GLU A 525 14.22 17.04 6.29
C GLU A 525 14.08 15.67 5.59
N GLY A 526 14.33 14.56 6.31
CA GLY A 526 14.18 13.19 5.83
C GLY A 526 12.77 12.60 5.98
N GLY A 527 11.85 13.30 6.64
CA GLY A 527 10.46 12.89 6.80
C GLY A 527 9.94 12.93 8.23
N GLU A 528 8.87 12.18 8.46
CA GLU A 528 8.12 12.13 9.72
C GLU A 528 8.22 10.75 10.40
N SER A 529 8.52 10.71 11.70
CA SER A 529 8.66 9.47 12.45
C SER A 529 7.33 8.70 12.56
N PHE A 530 7.40 7.45 12.99
CA PHE A 530 6.22 6.77 13.54
C PHE A 530 5.72 7.53 14.78
N PRO A 531 4.42 7.48 15.08
CA PRO A 531 3.85 8.21 16.21
C PRO A 531 4.27 7.61 17.55
N SER A 532 4.23 8.43 18.59
CA SER A 532 4.20 7.99 19.98
C SER A 532 3.00 7.08 20.27
N GLU A 533 2.97 6.47 21.46
CA GLU A 533 1.72 5.98 22.02
C GLU A 533 0.67 7.09 22.08
N ILE A 534 -0.60 6.68 22.04
CA ILE A 534 -1.74 7.58 22.15
C ILE A 534 -2.08 7.76 23.62
N LEU A 535 -2.04 8.99 24.10
CA LEU A 535 -2.54 9.35 25.43
C LEU A 535 -3.85 10.11 25.32
N ALA A 536 -4.74 9.92 26.28
CA ALA A 536 -6.05 10.56 26.29
C ALA A 536 -6.35 11.23 27.63
N CYS A 537 -7.14 12.29 27.58
CA CYS A 537 -7.68 12.96 28.76
C CYS A 537 -9.13 13.41 28.54
N SER A 538 -9.81 13.70 29.64
CA SER A 538 -11.08 14.42 29.64
C SER A 538 -11.08 15.38 30.82
N LEU A 539 -11.53 16.62 30.59
CA LEU A 539 -11.71 17.59 31.67
C LEU A 539 -12.97 17.24 32.46
N PRO A 540 -12.96 17.34 33.80
CA PRO A 540 -14.10 16.98 34.62
C PRO A 540 -15.29 17.92 34.34
N THR A 541 -16.50 17.36 34.30
CA THR A 541 -17.76 18.12 34.15
C THR A 541 -18.33 18.61 35.47
N ASP A 542 -17.80 18.12 36.58
CA ASP A 542 -18.14 18.48 37.95
C ASP A 542 -16.85 18.82 38.74
N ASP A 543 -16.98 19.21 40.01
CA ASP A 543 -15.83 19.59 40.85
C ASP A 543 -15.04 18.37 41.39
N LYS A 544 -15.28 17.16 40.88
CA LYS A 544 -14.54 15.98 41.33
C LYS A 544 -13.11 16.01 40.80
N LYS A 545 -12.21 15.44 41.61
CA LYS A 545 -10.81 15.29 41.21
C LYS A 545 -10.69 14.28 40.06
N PRO A 546 -9.87 14.57 39.04
CA PRO A 546 -9.63 13.63 37.95
C PRO A 546 -8.87 12.39 38.44
N VAL A 547 -9.05 11.28 37.73
CA VAL A 547 -8.30 10.04 37.95
C VAL A 547 -7.16 9.96 36.94
N LEU A 548 -5.95 9.64 37.41
CA LEU A 548 -4.83 9.31 36.53
C LEU A 548 -4.85 7.82 36.20
N ILE A 549 -4.87 7.50 34.91
CA ILE A 549 -4.67 6.15 34.42
C ILE A 549 -3.23 6.06 33.91
N VAL A 550 -2.45 5.13 34.47
CA VAL A 550 -1.07 4.88 34.07
C VAL A 550 -1.03 3.60 33.24
N ASN A 551 -0.59 3.71 31.98
CA ASN A 551 -0.25 2.54 31.17
C ASN A 551 1.13 2.02 31.58
N GLY A 552 1.16 0.91 32.30
CA GLY A 552 2.40 0.24 32.74
C GLY A 552 2.79 -0.98 31.92
N PHE A 553 2.17 -1.20 30.75
CA PHE A 553 2.49 -2.32 29.87
C PHE A 553 3.54 -1.93 28.83
N ASP A 554 4.80 -2.17 29.13
CA ASP A 554 5.95 -1.98 28.24
C ASP A 554 6.42 -3.29 27.56
N ARG A 555 6.02 -4.45 28.09
CA ARG A 555 6.31 -5.76 27.50
C ARG A 555 5.37 -6.06 26.32
N ILE A 556 5.93 -5.99 25.12
CA ILE A 556 5.23 -6.23 23.85
C ILE A 556 5.68 -7.50 23.10
N SER A 557 6.62 -8.26 23.66
CA SER A 557 7.13 -9.50 23.09
C SER A 557 7.10 -10.65 24.12
N GLY A 558 7.36 -11.86 23.62
CA GLY A 558 7.39 -13.09 24.44
C GLY A 558 8.47 -13.06 25.53
N PRO A 559 8.49 -14.05 26.43
CA PRO A 559 9.56 -14.18 27.41
C PRO A 559 10.91 -14.37 26.71
N GLU A 560 11.99 -14.00 27.41
CA GLU A 560 13.35 -14.30 26.98
C GLU A 560 13.51 -15.81 26.78
N ALA A 561 14.08 -16.22 25.65
CA ALA A 561 14.46 -17.60 25.39
C ALA A 561 15.92 -17.82 25.80
N PHE A 562 16.19 -18.93 26.47
CA PHE A 562 17.53 -19.39 26.79
C PHE A 562 17.65 -20.84 26.34
N ASP A 563 18.77 -21.16 25.69
CA ASP A 563 19.16 -22.55 25.44
C ASP A 563 19.97 -23.03 26.65
N THR A 564 19.63 -24.22 27.18
CA THR A 564 20.25 -24.78 28.39
C THR A 564 21.32 -25.79 28.09
#